data_AF-A0A3D9RWP6-F1
#
_entry.id   AF-A0A3D9RWP6-F1
#
_cell.length_a   1.000
_cell.length_b   1.000
_cell.length_c   1.000
_cell.angle_alpha   90.00
_cell.angle_beta   90.00
_cell.angle_gamma   90.00
#
_symmetry.space_group_name_H-M   'P 1'
#
loop_
_entity.id
_entity.type
_entity.pdbx_description
1 polymer ?
#
loop_
_entity_poly.entity_id
_entity_poly.type
_entity_poly.pdbx_seq_one_letter_code
_entity_poly.pdbx_strand_id
1 'polypeptide(L)'
;MYMDLNSRTLLKKPALTGAACLILLALAGCQLSSGDFSLGNNDDSVVSQSNSASNNEHSDSPQKALDTNITTAAGETAASGDATTVADATTESTSSGSKPAAKSPAAKNEKKWDSKAPKLHGIAIGDAGALWDSKLGAPSDSYTMDDDTETVSVSEYLAFSVGYGSDKKVKFVEIFDKSADTGLNGLHVGDSQNAAIKALGKPDIQTASVLAYQGTGALLKLDLDPQNNKVLSIKLFSNPN
;
A
#
# COMPACT_ATOMS: atom_id res chain seq x y z
N MET A 1 74.24 -10.99 -5.23
CA MET A 1 74.21 -9.92 -6.24
C MET A 1 73.25 -8.86 -5.72
N TYR A 2 73.77 -7.66 -5.46
CA TYR A 2 73.11 -6.53 -4.81
C TYR A 2 72.35 -5.67 -5.84
N MET A 3 71.52 -4.74 -5.33
CA MET A 3 70.84 -3.60 -6.00
C MET A 3 69.45 -3.92 -6.61
N ASP A 4 68.40 -3.10 -6.51
CA ASP A 4 68.22 -1.76 -5.93
C ASP A 4 66.72 -1.48 -5.65
N LEU A 5 66.45 -0.48 -4.81
CA LEU A 5 65.16 0.12 -4.48
C LEU A 5 64.70 1.16 -5.53
N ASN A 6 63.47 1.67 -5.32
CA ASN A 6 62.85 2.88 -5.87
C ASN A 6 62.22 2.76 -7.26
N SER A 7 60.95 3.12 -7.43
CA SER A 7 60.57 4.52 -7.37
C SER A 7 59.10 4.76 -7.02
N ARG A 8 58.90 5.71 -6.09
CA ARG A 8 57.64 6.40 -5.85
C ARG A 8 57.40 7.39 -6.98
N THR A 9 56.21 7.43 -7.56
CA THR A 9 55.73 8.59 -8.32
C THR A 9 54.61 9.27 -7.56
N LEU A 10 54.95 10.48 -7.13
CA LEU A 10 54.15 11.51 -6.49
C LEU A 10 53.06 12.06 -7.42
N LEU A 11 51.93 12.42 -6.79
CA LEU A 11 51.07 13.58 -7.00
C LEU A 11 50.67 14.02 -8.42
N LYS A 12 49.37 14.32 -8.57
CA LYS A 12 48.88 15.68 -8.90
C LYS A 12 47.39 15.82 -8.56
N LYS A 13 47.08 16.70 -7.60
CA LYS A 13 45.77 17.37 -7.48
C LYS A 13 45.88 18.71 -8.21
N PRO A 14 44.91 19.10 -9.05
CA PRO A 14 44.65 20.49 -9.34
C PRO A 14 43.57 21.05 -8.41
N ALA A 15 43.80 22.29 -7.99
CA ALA A 15 42.97 23.13 -7.13
C ALA A 15 42.21 24.17 -7.96
N LEU A 16 41.23 24.84 -7.31
CA LEU A 16 40.74 26.22 -7.55
C LEU A 16 39.95 26.40 -8.88
N THR A 17 38.80 27.05 -8.99
CA THR A 17 38.31 28.38 -8.54
C THR A 17 36.85 28.43 -9.07
N GLY A 18 35.80 28.72 -8.30
CA GLY A 18 35.32 30.07 -7.98
C GLY A 18 34.23 30.56 -8.97
N ALA A 19 33.02 30.82 -8.47
CA ALA A 19 32.09 31.85 -8.97
C ALA A 19 30.90 31.95 -8.00
N ALA A 20 30.91 33.01 -7.18
CA ALA A 20 29.77 33.41 -6.37
C ALA A 20 28.79 34.18 -7.26
N CYS A 21 27.62 33.60 -7.54
CA CYS A 21 26.52 34.32 -8.17
C CYS A 21 25.63 34.96 -7.09
N LEU A 22 25.58 36.29 -7.15
CA LEU A 22 24.72 37.16 -6.36
C LEU A 22 23.24 36.81 -6.58
N ILE A 23 22.52 36.54 -5.48
CA ILE A 23 21.06 36.40 -5.46
C ILE A 23 20.47 37.76 -5.10
N LEU A 24 19.75 38.37 -6.04
CA LEU A 24 18.79 39.46 -5.78
C LEU A 24 17.39 38.92 -6.03
N LEU A 25 16.67 38.59 -4.96
CA LEU A 25 15.25 38.27 -4.99
C LEU A 25 14.48 39.43 -4.33
N ALA A 26 13.83 40.24 -5.16
CA ALA A 26 12.79 41.15 -4.72
C ALA A 26 11.46 40.39 -4.67
N LEU A 27 10.96 40.11 -3.47
CA LEU A 27 9.60 39.63 -3.26
C LEU A 27 8.76 40.77 -2.69
N ALA A 28 8.03 41.44 -3.58
CA ALA A 28 6.79 42.11 -3.23
C ALA A 28 5.67 41.10 -3.42
N GLY A 29 4.95 40.76 -2.34
CA GLY A 29 3.85 39.79 -2.38
C GLY A 29 2.84 40.08 -1.27
N CYS A 30 1.58 40.16 -1.66
CA CYS A 30 0.50 40.88 -1.02
C CYS A 30 0.01 40.33 0.33
N GLN A 31 -0.50 41.26 1.13
CA GLN A 31 -1.21 41.06 2.39
C GLN A 31 -2.40 40.12 2.19
N LEU A 32 -2.44 39.00 2.92
CA LEU A 32 -3.67 38.26 3.16
C LEU A 32 -4.29 38.74 4.47
N SER A 33 -5.52 39.23 4.34
CA SER A 33 -6.41 39.69 5.40
C SER A 33 -6.60 38.61 6.46
N SER A 34 -6.24 38.93 7.70
CA SER A 34 -6.63 38.16 8.87
C SER A 34 -8.11 38.41 9.14
N GLY A 35 -8.94 37.42 8.81
CA GLY A 35 -10.31 37.33 9.26
C GLY A 35 -10.35 37.19 10.78
N ASP A 36 -11.13 38.08 11.37
CA ASP A 36 -11.39 38.28 12.79
C ASP A 36 -11.95 37.00 13.45
N PHE A 37 -11.21 36.39 14.39
CA PHE A 37 -11.77 35.39 15.31
C PHE A 37 -12.09 36.10 16.62
N SER A 38 -13.35 36.54 16.72
CA SER A 38 -13.92 37.07 17.96
C SER A 38 -14.09 35.94 18.97
N LEU A 39 -13.31 35.98 20.06
CA LEU A 39 -13.58 35.27 21.30
C LEU A 39 -14.65 36.05 22.08
N GLY A 40 -15.91 35.61 21.94
CA GLY A 40 -17.05 36.07 22.72
C GLY A 40 -17.57 34.96 23.62
N ASN A 41 -17.44 35.19 24.92
CA ASN A 41 -17.75 34.29 26.03
C ASN A 41 -19.27 34.21 26.32
N ASN A 42 -19.67 33.09 26.97
CA ASN A 42 -20.76 32.91 27.94
C ASN A 42 -22.04 32.13 27.53
N ASP A 43 -22.22 31.06 28.32
CA ASP A 43 -23.41 30.58 29.03
C ASP A 43 -24.74 30.26 28.31
N ASP A 44 -25.03 28.96 28.36
CA ASP A 44 -26.12 28.36 29.13
C ASP A 44 -27.54 28.94 28.94
N SER A 45 -28.35 28.25 28.14
CA SER A 45 -29.78 28.09 28.43
C SER A 45 -30.41 26.90 27.70
N VAL A 46 -31.00 26.04 28.52
CA VAL A 46 -32.01 25.03 28.19
C VAL A 46 -33.26 25.72 27.61
N VAL A 47 -33.89 25.15 26.57
CA VAL A 47 -35.35 24.92 26.46
C VAL A 47 -35.70 24.19 25.15
N SER A 48 -36.63 23.25 25.30
CA SER A 48 -37.23 22.38 24.30
C SER A 48 -38.22 23.08 23.33
N GLN A 49 -38.29 22.51 22.12
CA GLN A 49 -39.51 22.13 21.36
C GLN A 49 -40.49 23.21 20.88
N SER A 50 -40.67 23.29 19.55
CA SER A 50 -41.98 23.49 18.89
C SER A 50 -41.90 23.22 17.38
N ASN A 51 -42.74 22.31 16.90
CA ASN A 51 -43.09 22.13 15.48
C ASN A 51 -43.75 23.38 14.89
N SER A 52 -43.51 23.68 13.62
CA SER A 52 -44.59 23.92 12.64
C SER A 52 -44.06 23.95 11.20
N ALA A 53 -44.92 23.43 10.33
CA ALA A 53 -44.72 23.09 8.94
C ALA A 53 -44.54 24.31 8.00
N SER A 54 -43.83 24.08 6.88
CA SER A 54 -44.11 24.76 5.62
C SER A 54 -43.53 23.96 4.43
N ASN A 55 -44.46 23.44 3.62
CA ASN A 55 -44.48 23.39 2.16
C ASN A 55 -43.35 22.72 1.36
N ASN A 56 -43.70 21.55 0.82
CA ASN A 56 -43.53 21.11 -0.56
C ASN A 56 -42.61 21.96 -1.47
N GLU A 57 -41.43 21.45 -1.77
CA GLU A 57 -40.95 21.40 -3.15
C GLU A 57 -40.43 19.98 -3.45
N HIS A 58 -41.13 19.34 -4.37
CA HIS A 58 -40.94 17.99 -4.85
C HIS A 58 -39.72 17.97 -5.79
N SER A 59 -38.56 17.62 -5.27
CA SER A 59 -37.37 17.33 -6.06
C SER A 59 -37.40 15.86 -6.48
N ASP A 60 -37.94 15.62 -7.67
CA ASP A 60 -38.12 14.31 -8.29
C ASP A 60 -36.76 13.78 -8.81
N SER A 61 -36.14 12.88 -8.04
CA SER A 61 -34.87 12.23 -8.40
C SER A 61 -35.12 10.98 -9.25
N PRO A 62 -34.34 10.73 -10.32
CA PRO A 62 -34.69 9.78 -11.40
C PRO A 62 -34.56 8.28 -11.06
N GLN A 63 -34.59 7.89 -9.79
CA GLN A 63 -34.35 6.50 -9.36
C GLN A 63 -35.61 5.63 -9.25
N LYS A 64 -36.75 6.04 -9.84
CA LYS A 64 -38.02 5.29 -9.79
C LYS A 64 -38.37 4.49 -11.07
N ALA A 65 -37.42 4.26 -11.97
CA ALA A 65 -37.67 3.61 -13.27
C ALA A 65 -37.14 2.16 -13.40
N LEU A 66 -36.94 1.42 -12.30
CA LEU A 66 -36.40 0.04 -12.36
C LEU A 66 -37.21 -1.02 -11.59
N ASP A 67 -38.45 -0.74 -11.22
CA ASP A 67 -39.37 -1.71 -10.58
C ASP A 67 -40.59 -2.04 -11.47
N THR A 68 -40.39 -2.31 -12.76
CA THR A 68 -41.49 -2.75 -13.63
C THR A 68 -41.03 -3.73 -14.71
N ASN A 69 -40.63 -4.93 -14.29
CA ASN A 69 -40.80 -6.19 -15.02
C ASN A 69 -40.15 -7.28 -14.15
N ILE A 70 -40.88 -8.15 -13.45
CA ILE A 70 -41.49 -9.36 -14.00
C ILE A 70 -42.29 -9.97 -12.85
N THR A 71 -43.61 -10.06 -12.99
CA THR A 71 -44.43 -11.17 -12.45
C THR A 71 -45.81 -11.06 -13.11
N THR A 72 -46.12 -12.00 -14.01
CA THR A 72 -47.33 -12.85 -14.00
C THR A 72 -47.63 -13.33 -15.42
N ALA A 73 -47.43 -14.63 -15.66
CA ALA A 73 -48.31 -15.40 -16.53
C ALA A 73 -48.48 -16.77 -15.87
N ALA A 74 -49.71 -17.02 -15.41
CA ALA A 74 -50.20 -18.26 -14.86
C ALA A 74 -50.75 -19.18 -15.98
N GLY A 75 -50.89 -20.48 -15.67
CA GLY A 75 -51.64 -21.46 -16.46
C GLY A 75 -51.07 -22.88 -16.31
N GLU A 76 -51.42 -23.61 -15.24
CA GLU A 76 -52.37 -24.75 -15.21
C GLU A 76 -51.72 -26.13 -15.51
N THR A 77 -51.49 -26.98 -14.50
CA THR A 77 -52.36 -28.07 -13.99
C THR A 77 -52.30 -29.36 -14.81
N ALA A 78 -51.71 -30.42 -14.24
CA ALA A 78 -52.27 -31.79 -14.25
C ALA A 78 -51.52 -32.69 -13.25
N ALA A 79 -52.30 -33.48 -12.52
CA ALA A 79 -51.91 -34.36 -11.43
C ALA A 79 -51.78 -35.83 -11.87
N SER A 80 -50.87 -36.56 -11.22
CA SER A 80 -50.98 -37.98 -10.78
C SER A 80 -49.65 -38.28 -10.06
N GLY A 81 -49.58 -38.61 -8.78
CA GLY A 81 -50.41 -39.56 -8.06
C GLY A 81 -49.78 -40.95 -8.22
N ASP A 82 -48.88 -41.34 -7.32
CA ASP A 82 -49.05 -42.58 -6.54
C ASP A 82 -47.97 -42.68 -5.45
N ALA A 83 -48.41 -43.15 -4.29
CA ALA A 83 -47.62 -43.33 -3.09
C ALA A 83 -47.21 -44.80 -2.99
N THR A 84 -45.97 -45.08 -2.58
CA THR A 84 -45.68 -46.25 -1.74
C THR A 84 -44.44 -45.99 -0.90
N THR A 85 -44.68 -45.92 0.40
CA THR A 85 -43.73 -46.02 1.53
C THR A 85 -43.00 -47.37 1.54
N VAL A 86 -41.68 -47.36 1.77
CA VAL A 86 -41.04 -48.37 2.64
C VAL A 86 -39.74 -47.84 3.26
N ALA A 87 -39.46 -48.38 4.43
CA ALA A 87 -38.62 -47.92 5.52
C ALA A 87 -37.09 -47.88 5.26
N ASP A 88 -36.47 -46.94 5.97
CA ASP A 88 -35.31 -47.09 6.86
C ASP A 88 -34.43 -48.34 6.71
N ALA A 89 -33.19 -48.11 6.29
CA ALA A 89 -32.05 -48.92 6.68
C ALA A 89 -30.80 -48.03 6.74
N THR A 90 -30.32 -47.83 7.95
CA THR A 90 -28.95 -47.41 8.28
C THR A 90 -27.95 -48.38 7.63
N THR A 91 -26.80 -47.90 7.14
CA THR A 91 -25.41 -48.29 7.52
C THR A 91 -24.39 -48.00 6.38
N GLU A 92 -23.20 -47.55 6.82
CA GLU A 92 -21.86 -47.62 6.21
C GLU A 92 -21.37 -46.56 5.19
N SER A 93 -20.52 -45.68 5.74
CA SER A 93 -19.39 -45.03 5.08
C SER A 93 -18.67 -45.95 4.10
N THR A 94 -18.58 -45.52 2.85
CA THR A 94 -17.57 -46.00 1.91
C THR A 94 -16.78 -44.82 1.37
N SER A 95 -15.58 -44.68 1.92
CA SER A 95 -14.48 -43.93 1.35
C SER A 95 -14.06 -44.54 0.02
N SER A 96 -14.15 -43.78 -1.08
CA SER A 96 -13.36 -44.04 -2.28
C SER A 96 -13.32 -42.84 -3.20
N GLY A 97 -12.12 -42.47 -3.64
CA GLY A 97 -11.94 -41.65 -4.85
C GLY A 97 -11.26 -40.29 -4.71
N SER A 98 -10.26 -40.14 -3.83
CA SER A 98 -9.35 -38.98 -3.89
C SER A 98 -8.60 -38.96 -5.24
N LYS A 99 -9.07 -38.14 -6.19
CA LYS A 99 -8.26 -37.72 -7.33
C LYS A 99 -7.11 -36.85 -6.78
N PRO A 100 -5.84 -37.15 -7.07
CA PRO A 100 -4.76 -36.28 -6.63
C PRO A 100 -4.92 -34.94 -7.32
N ALA A 101 -5.36 -33.92 -6.57
CA ALA A 101 -5.13 -32.55 -6.97
C ALA A 101 -3.62 -32.40 -7.14
N ALA A 102 -3.20 -32.03 -8.35
CA ALA A 102 -1.82 -31.73 -8.66
C ALA A 102 -1.30 -30.82 -7.55
N LYS A 103 -0.28 -31.29 -6.81
CA LYS A 103 0.40 -30.49 -5.81
C LYS A 103 0.88 -29.24 -6.53
N SER A 104 0.26 -28.10 -6.19
CA SER A 104 0.85 -26.80 -6.42
C SER A 104 2.29 -26.87 -5.92
N PRO A 105 3.28 -26.30 -6.63
CA PRO A 105 4.67 -26.34 -6.20
C PRO A 105 4.72 -25.92 -4.73
N ALA A 106 5.34 -26.76 -3.89
CA ALA A 106 5.52 -26.50 -2.48
C ALA A 106 5.90 -25.03 -2.30
N ALA A 107 5.13 -24.32 -1.46
CA ALA A 107 5.43 -22.96 -1.06
C ALA A 107 6.93 -22.89 -0.79
N LYS A 108 7.67 -22.23 -1.69
CA LYS A 108 9.05 -21.84 -1.43
C LYS A 108 8.99 -21.17 -0.07
N ASN A 109 9.95 -21.43 0.82
CA ASN A 109 10.02 -20.82 2.15
C ASN A 109 9.91 -19.30 2.04
N GLU A 110 8.69 -18.78 2.03
CA GLU A 110 8.44 -17.35 1.96
C GLU A 110 8.85 -16.78 3.30
N LYS A 111 9.66 -15.72 3.23
CA LYS A 111 10.28 -15.15 4.41
C LYS A 111 9.18 -14.45 5.20
N LYS A 112 9.14 -14.71 6.51
CA LYS A 112 8.33 -13.91 7.42
C LYS A 112 8.93 -12.50 7.53
N TRP A 113 8.07 -11.53 7.83
CA TRP A 113 8.52 -10.21 8.27
C TRP A 113 9.51 -10.33 9.43
N ASP A 114 10.63 -9.63 9.31
CA ASP A 114 11.68 -9.56 10.33
C ASP A 114 12.00 -8.10 10.61
N SER A 115 11.51 -7.59 11.74
CA SER A 115 11.74 -6.20 12.15
C SER A 115 13.21 -5.90 12.43
N LYS A 116 14.08 -6.90 12.61
CA LYS A 116 15.53 -6.70 12.79
C LYS A 116 16.28 -6.61 11.46
N ALA A 117 15.70 -7.12 10.38
CA ALA A 117 16.26 -7.02 9.04
C ALA A 117 15.16 -6.74 7.99
N PRO A 118 14.50 -5.57 8.06
CA PRO A 118 13.35 -5.23 7.21
C PRO A 118 13.69 -5.30 5.73
N LYS A 119 12.85 -5.99 4.96
CA LYS A 119 12.96 -6.12 3.51
C LYS A 119 11.59 -6.11 2.86
N LEU A 120 11.51 -5.53 1.68
CA LEU A 120 10.35 -5.58 0.78
C LEU A 120 10.85 -5.90 -0.62
N HIS A 121 10.22 -6.86 -1.31
CA HIS A 121 10.73 -7.39 -2.58
C HIS A 121 12.19 -7.93 -2.48
N GLY A 122 12.59 -8.36 -1.28
CA GLY A 122 13.97 -8.76 -0.97
C GLY A 122 14.98 -7.60 -0.80
N ILE A 123 14.56 -6.36 -1.06
CA ILE A 123 15.35 -5.13 -1.00
C ILE A 123 15.32 -4.58 0.42
N ALA A 124 16.48 -4.25 0.98
CA ALA A 124 16.58 -3.57 2.27
C ALA A 124 16.85 -2.08 2.10
N ILE A 125 16.41 -1.27 3.06
CA ILE A 125 16.84 0.12 3.17
C ILE A 125 18.36 0.17 3.36
N GLY A 126 19.02 1.11 2.68
CA GLY A 126 20.46 1.30 2.74
C GLY A 126 21.29 0.41 1.81
N ASP A 127 20.67 -0.56 1.12
CA ASP A 127 21.31 -1.33 0.05
C ASP A 127 21.84 -0.39 -1.03
N ALA A 128 23.00 -0.70 -1.62
CA ALA A 128 23.55 0.09 -2.72
C ALA A 128 22.71 -0.13 -4.00
N GLY A 129 22.35 0.95 -4.71
CA GLY A 129 21.56 0.85 -5.94
C GLY A 129 22.17 -0.06 -7.00
N ALA A 130 23.49 0.01 -7.17
CA ALA A 130 24.24 -0.85 -8.10
C ALA A 130 24.06 -2.36 -7.87
N LEU A 131 23.70 -2.79 -6.65
CA LEU A 131 23.38 -4.20 -6.36
C LEU A 131 22.09 -4.64 -7.07
N TRP A 132 21.16 -3.72 -7.26
CA TRP A 132 19.80 -3.97 -7.74
C TRP A 132 19.63 -3.68 -9.23
N ASP A 133 20.38 -2.73 -9.80
CA ASP A 133 20.33 -2.42 -11.25
C ASP A 133 20.53 -3.68 -12.12
N SER A 134 21.44 -4.57 -11.72
CA SER A 134 21.70 -5.83 -12.44
C SER A 134 20.61 -6.90 -12.24
N LYS A 135 19.85 -6.82 -11.15
CA LYS A 135 18.85 -7.84 -10.76
C LYS A 135 17.44 -7.49 -11.25
N LEU A 136 17.11 -6.20 -11.24
CA LEU A 136 15.78 -5.71 -11.57
C LEU A 136 15.63 -5.41 -13.07
N GLY A 137 16.74 -5.21 -13.79
CA GLY A 137 16.73 -4.81 -15.18
C GLY A 137 16.50 -3.30 -15.34
N ALA A 138 16.18 -2.88 -16.56
CA ALA A 138 15.90 -1.47 -16.82
C ALA A 138 14.54 -1.07 -16.26
N PRO A 139 14.43 0.10 -15.60
CA PRO A 139 13.14 0.61 -15.16
C PRO A 139 12.27 1.02 -16.36
N SER A 140 10.96 0.99 -16.19
CA SER A 140 10.00 1.50 -17.18
C SER A 140 9.98 3.02 -17.24
N ASP A 141 10.25 3.68 -16.10
CA ASP A 141 10.43 5.13 -16.02
C ASP A 141 11.40 5.51 -14.90
N SER A 142 11.94 6.71 -14.94
CA SER A 142 12.78 7.24 -13.88
C SER A 142 12.67 8.76 -13.76
N TYR A 143 12.55 9.24 -12.54
CA TYR A 143 12.40 10.66 -12.24
C TYR A 143 13.01 11.01 -10.88
N THR A 144 13.13 12.30 -10.58
CA THR A 144 13.59 12.77 -9.27
C THR A 144 12.44 13.39 -8.49
N MET A 145 12.41 13.14 -7.19
CA MET A 145 11.52 13.79 -6.24
C MET A 145 12.36 14.50 -5.18
N ASP A 146 12.01 15.74 -4.86
CA ASP A 146 12.59 16.41 -3.71
C ASP A 146 11.80 16.00 -2.47
N ASP A 147 12.48 15.37 -1.52
CA ASP A 147 12.03 15.20 -0.15
C ASP A 147 12.65 16.33 0.70
N ASP A 148 12.05 16.66 1.84
CA ASP A 148 12.42 17.84 2.66
C ASP A 148 13.92 17.90 3.01
N THR A 149 14.60 16.75 2.99
CA THR A 149 16.01 16.61 3.36
C THR A 149 16.94 16.21 2.21
N GLU A 150 16.44 15.64 1.12
CA GLU A 150 17.26 15.20 -0.01
C GLU A 150 16.45 15.00 -1.30
N THR A 151 17.12 15.12 -2.45
CA THR A 151 16.56 14.65 -3.72
C THR A 151 16.71 13.14 -3.83
N VAL A 152 15.59 12.46 -4.08
CA VAL A 152 15.48 11.03 -4.30
C VAL A 152 15.31 10.75 -5.78
N SER A 153 16.16 9.90 -6.35
CA SER A 153 15.97 9.34 -7.70
C SER A 153 15.08 8.11 -7.60
N VAL A 154 13.96 8.09 -8.31
CA VAL A 154 13.00 6.99 -8.32
C VAL A 154 13.12 6.23 -9.63
N SER A 155 13.30 4.92 -9.51
CA SER A 155 13.20 3.97 -10.62
C SER A 155 11.87 3.24 -10.52
N GLU A 156 11.01 3.39 -11.51
CA GLU A 156 9.70 2.76 -11.58
C GLU A 156 9.74 1.51 -12.47
N TYR A 157 9.11 0.45 -12.01
CA TYR A 157 8.91 -0.81 -12.71
C TYR A 157 7.41 -1.12 -12.78
N LEU A 158 7.03 -2.14 -13.54
CA LEU A 158 5.63 -2.46 -13.81
C LEU A 158 4.73 -2.58 -12.56
N ALA A 159 5.29 -3.05 -11.44
CA ALA A 159 4.51 -3.40 -10.24
C ALA A 159 5.06 -2.81 -8.93
N PHE A 160 6.20 -2.13 -9.01
CA PHE A 160 6.91 -1.61 -7.85
C PHE A 160 7.85 -0.47 -8.26
N SER A 161 8.30 0.32 -7.29
CA SER A 161 9.30 1.36 -7.48
C SER A 161 10.35 1.30 -6.37
N VAL A 162 11.55 1.83 -6.68
CA VAL A 162 12.66 1.94 -5.74
C VAL A 162 13.17 3.36 -5.77
N GLY A 163 13.21 4.01 -4.60
CA GLY A 163 13.83 5.32 -4.43
C GLY A 163 15.25 5.21 -3.90
N TYR A 164 16.16 5.93 -4.53
CA TYR A 164 17.57 6.03 -4.14
C TYR A 164 17.90 7.46 -3.71
N GLY A 165 18.54 7.59 -2.56
CA GLY A 165 19.03 8.88 -2.09
C GLY A 165 20.23 9.37 -2.88
N SER A 166 20.69 10.58 -2.54
CA SER A 166 21.88 11.19 -3.15
C SER A 166 23.17 10.37 -2.95
N ASP A 167 23.22 9.56 -1.89
CA ASP A 167 24.28 8.59 -1.57
C ASP A 167 24.20 7.29 -2.39
N LYS A 168 23.23 7.19 -3.32
CA LYS A 168 22.94 6.02 -4.16
C LYS A 168 22.54 4.79 -3.36
N LYS A 169 21.99 4.98 -2.15
CA LYS A 169 21.42 3.91 -1.33
C LYS A 169 19.91 3.91 -1.39
N VAL A 170 19.30 2.74 -1.23
CA VAL A 170 17.84 2.59 -1.19
C VAL A 170 17.27 3.37 0.00
N LYS A 171 16.33 4.27 -0.27
CA LYS A 171 15.60 5.08 0.71
C LYS A 171 14.16 4.62 0.88
N PHE A 172 13.55 4.14 -0.19
CA PHE A 172 12.26 3.47 -0.10
C PHE A 172 12.08 2.40 -1.18
N VAL A 173 11.15 1.50 -0.93
CA VAL A 173 10.61 0.53 -1.88
C VAL A 173 9.10 0.57 -1.77
N GLU A 174 8.39 0.63 -2.89
CA GLU A 174 6.92 0.56 -2.92
C GLU A 174 6.48 -0.54 -3.87
N ILE A 175 5.54 -1.38 -3.43
CA ILE A 175 4.82 -2.33 -4.28
C ILE A 175 3.37 -1.85 -4.37
N PHE A 176 2.88 -1.64 -5.59
CA PHE A 176 1.55 -1.10 -5.87
C PHE A 176 0.70 -1.99 -6.79
N ASP A 177 1.27 -3.08 -7.33
CA ASP A 177 0.52 -4.06 -8.12
C ASP A 177 0.70 -5.48 -7.57
N LYS A 178 -0.35 -6.29 -7.72
CA LYS A 178 -0.42 -7.68 -7.20
C LYS A 178 0.57 -8.63 -7.85
N SER A 179 1.14 -8.29 -9.01
CA SER A 179 2.05 -9.16 -9.75
C SER A 179 3.47 -9.21 -9.16
N ALA A 180 3.84 -8.27 -8.28
CA ALA A 180 5.11 -8.29 -7.59
C ALA A 180 5.09 -9.18 -6.35
N ASP A 181 6.15 -9.98 -6.19
CA ASP A 181 6.42 -10.71 -4.95
C ASP A 181 6.83 -9.74 -3.84
N THR A 182 6.15 -9.77 -2.70
CA THR A 182 6.48 -8.87 -1.59
C THR A 182 7.62 -9.40 -0.72
N GLY A 183 7.86 -10.71 -0.73
CA GLY A 183 8.73 -11.39 0.21
C GLY A 183 8.19 -11.40 1.65
N LEU A 184 6.88 -11.17 1.84
CA LEU A 184 6.23 -11.02 3.14
C LEU A 184 5.23 -12.15 3.42
N ASN A 185 5.71 -13.40 3.41
CA ASN A 185 4.91 -14.59 3.73
C ASN A 185 3.58 -14.66 2.93
N GLY A 186 3.68 -14.40 1.63
CA GLY A 186 2.59 -14.60 0.66
C GLY A 186 1.57 -13.47 0.63
N LEU A 187 1.82 -12.40 1.36
CA LEU A 187 1.03 -11.18 1.29
C LEU A 187 1.20 -10.51 -0.09
N HIS A 188 0.11 -10.08 -0.71
CA HIS A 188 0.12 -9.33 -1.96
C HIS A 188 -0.76 -8.07 -1.87
N VAL A 189 -0.56 -7.14 -2.80
CA VAL A 189 -1.53 -6.06 -3.03
C VAL A 189 -2.89 -6.66 -3.42
N GLY A 190 -3.97 -6.11 -2.86
CA GLY A 190 -5.34 -6.60 -3.00
C GLY A 190 -5.77 -7.61 -1.93
N ASP A 191 -4.86 -8.08 -1.08
CA ASP A 191 -5.21 -8.91 0.08
C ASP A 191 -5.98 -8.11 1.13
N SER A 192 -6.71 -8.81 2.00
CA SER A 192 -7.43 -8.16 3.09
C SER A 192 -6.49 -7.73 4.22
N GLN A 193 -6.90 -6.72 4.99
CA GLN A 193 -6.21 -6.31 6.21
C GLN A 193 -5.95 -7.49 7.17
N ASN A 194 -6.92 -8.40 7.30
CA ASN A 194 -6.76 -9.58 8.16
C ASN A 194 -5.69 -10.55 7.63
N ALA A 195 -5.58 -10.72 6.30
CA ALA A 195 -4.51 -11.51 5.70
C ALA A 195 -3.13 -10.87 5.98
N ALA A 196 -3.03 -9.55 5.88
CA ALA A 196 -1.81 -8.81 6.24
C ALA A 196 -1.42 -9.02 7.71
N ILE A 197 -2.36 -8.86 8.64
CA ILE A 197 -2.11 -9.08 10.08
C ILE A 197 -1.70 -10.54 10.35
N LYS A 198 -2.29 -11.50 9.64
CA LYS A 198 -1.91 -12.91 9.75
C LYS A 198 -0.48 -13.19 9.23
N ALA A 199 -0.09 -12.53 8.14
CA ALA A 199 1.22 -12.71 7.53
C ALA A 199 2.34 -12.01 8.30
N LEU A 200 2.07 -10.79 8.79
CA LEU A 200 3.07 -9.89 9.39
C LEU A 200 3.07 -9.88 10.92
N GLY A 201 1.96 -10.30 11.53
CA GLY A 201 1.70 -10.17 12.95
C GLY A 201 0.97 -8.88 13.32
N LYS A 202 1.00 -8.53 14.60
CA LYS A 202 0.35 -7.34 15.14
C LYS A 202 1.09 -6.07 14.65
N PRO A 203 0.39 -5.08 14.05
CA PRO A 203 1.00 -3.81 13.69
C PRO A 203 1.24 -2.92 14.91
N ASP A 204 2.20 -2.00 14.79
CA ASP A 204 2.46 -0.94 15.76
C ASP A 204 1.43 0.18 15.65
N ILE A 205 0.99 0.49 14.43
CA ILE A 205 -0.07 1.46 14.14
C ILE A 205 -1.15 0.77 13.31
N GLN A 206 -2.40 0.92 13.72
CA GLN A 206 -3.55 0.43 12.96
C GLN A 206 -4.64 1.50 12.95
N THR A 207 -4.99 1.94 11.74
CA THR A 207 -6.12 2.84 11.47
C THR A 207 -7.02 2.22 10.40
N ALA A 208 -8.08 2.92 10.00
CA ALA A 208 -8.94 2.47 8.90
C ALA A 208 -8.22 2.44 7.54
N SER A 209 -7.15 3.22 7.36
CA SER A 209 -6.48 3.39 6.07
C SER A 209 -5.02 2.95 6.07
N VAL A 210 -4.47 2.56 7.21
CA VAL A 210 -3.04 2.25 7.35
C VAL A 210 -2.80 1.15 8.38
N LEU A 211 -1.96 0.18 8.03
CA LEU A 211 -1.17 -0.60 8.99
C LEU A 211 0.29 -0.16 8.92
N ALA A 212 0.96 -0.03 10.06
CA ALA A 212 2.40 0.24 10.09
C ALA A 212 3.13 -0.69 11.07
N TYR A 213 4.33 -1.12 10.66
CA TYR A 213 5.20 -2.03 11.38
C TYR A 213 6.60 -1.40 11.47
N GLN A 214 7.05 -1.16 12.69
CA GLN A 214 8.38 -0.63 12.96
C GLN A 214 9.44 -1.71 12.75
N GLY A 215 10.53 -1.32 12.10
CA GLY A 215 11.71 -2.11 11.89
C GLY A 215 12.96 -1.32 12.25
N THR A 216 14.09 -2.01 12.35
CA THR A 216 15.38 -1.38 12.65
C THR A 216 15.77 -0.45 11.50
N GLY A 217 15.68 0.87 11.75
CA GLY A 217 15.99 1.91 10.76
C GLY A 217 14.97 2.01 9.61
N ALA A 218 13.81 1.37 9.73
CA ALA A 218 12.82 1.33 8.66
C ALA A 218 11.38 1.27 9.17
N LEU A 219 10.44 1.71 8.33
CA LEU A 219 9.00 1.61 8.57
C LEU A 219 8.34 0.89 7.40
N LEU A 220 7.68 -0.24 7.67
CA LEU A 220 6.82 -0.90 6.69
C LEU A 220 5.39 -0.38 6.87
N LYS A 221 4.84 0.26 5.83
CA LYS A 221 3.49 0.80 5.79
C LYS A 221 2.65 0.07 4.74
N LEU A 222 1.44 -0.32 5.09
CA LEU A 222 0.45 -0.85 4.17
C LEU A 222 -0.68 0.17 4.08
N ASP A 223 -0.88 0.73 2.90
CA ASP A 223 -2.02 1.61 2.64
C ASP A 223 -3.25 0.75 2.36
N LEU A 224 -4.36 1.05 3.03
CA LEU A 224 -5.61 0.30 2.96
C LEU A 224 -6.72 1.12 2.31
N ASP A 225 -7.54 0.44 1.52
CA ASP A 225 -8.86 0.94 1.16
C ASP A 225 -9.76 0.90 2.41
N PRO A 226 -10.21 2.05 2.94
CA PRO A 226 -11.02 2.10 4.15
C PRO A 226 -12.43 1.49 3.97
N GLN A 227 -12.90 1.33 2.72
CA GLN A 227 -14.23 0.76 2.46
C GLN A 227 -14.17 -0.77 2.40
N ASN A 228 -13.17 -1.32 1.72
CA ASN A 228 -13.10 -2.75 1.44
C ASN A 228 -12.05 -3.49 2.29
N ASN A 229 -11.29 -2.76 3.12
CA ASN A 229 -10.18 -3.27 3.93
C ASN A 229 -9.16 -4.07 3.10
N LYS A 230 -8.85 -3.54 1.90
CA LYS A 230 -7.90 -4.14 0.96
C LYS A 230 -6.59 -3.39 0.96
N VAL A 231 -5.47 -4.10 0.91
CA VAL A 231 -4.14 -3.50 0.73
C VAL A 231 -4.06 -2.89 -0.66
N LEU A 232 -3.82 -1.59 -0.73
CA LEU A 232 -3.65 -0.82 -1.97
C LEU A 232 -2.18 -0.77 -2.38
N SER A 233 -1.28 -0.60 -1.41
CA SER A 233 0.16 -0.63 -1.63
C SER A 233 0.90 -1.02 -0.35
N ILE A 234 2.15 -1.43 -0.53
CA ILE A 234 3.05 -1.82 0.55
C ILE A 234 4.34 -1.04 0.36
N LYS A 235 4.76 -0.28 1.38
CA LYS A 235 5.89 0.63 1.30
C LYS A 235 6.86 0.37 2.43
N LEU A 236 8.15 0.27 2.13
CA LEU A 236 9.22 0.23 3.10
C LEU A 236 10.00 1.54 3.00
N PHE A 237 10.02 2.33 4.06
CA PHE A 237 10.73 3.60 4.14
C PHE A 237 11.92 3.52 5.06
N SER A 238 12.96 4.30 4.78
CA SER A 238 13.94 4.68 5.79
C SER A 238 13.25 5.41 6.94
N ASN A 239 13.49 4.99 8.18
CA ASN A 239 13.00 5.66 9.38
C ASN A 239 14.20 5.95 10.28
N PRO A 240 14.77 7.16 10.25
CA PRO A 240 15.83 7.52 11.18
C PRO A 240 15.24 7.52 12.59
N ASN A 241 15.80 6.69 13.47
CA ASN A 241 15.51 6.72 14.91
C ASN A 241 15.91 8.07 15.53
#